data_AF-A0A2V8J4P3-F1
#
_entry.id   AF-A0A2V8J4P3-F1
#
_cell.length_a   1.000
_cell.length_b   1.000
_cell.length_c   1.000
_cell.angle_alpha   90.00
_cell.angle_beta   90.00
_cell.angle_gamma   90.00
#
_symmetry.space_group_name_H-M   'P 1'
#
loop_
_entity.id
_entity.type
_entity.pdbx_description
1 polymer ?
#
loop_
_entity_poly.entity_id
_entity_poly.type
_entity_poly.pdbx_seq_one_letter_code
_entity_poly.pdbx_strand_id
1 'polypeptide(L)' 'MCAARVQTYHIADPECLVSPTEIRHRPIGAPSTANARETLSSDWLPQGRLRVGLTAGASTPNNIVGQVIETLEQFAAQGS' A
#
# COMPACT_ATOMS: atom_id res chain seq x y z
N MET A 1 -19.26 -7.46 -17.44
CA MET A 1 -19.17 -6.30 -16.53
C MET A 1 -17.72 -6.17 -16.09
N CYS A 2 -16.95 -5.40 -16.87
CA CYS A 2 -15.50 -5.39 -16.83
C CYS A 2 -15.00 -4.19 -16.01
N ALA A 3 -14.68 -4.43 -14.74
CA ALA A 3 -13.70 -3.63 -14.01
C ALA A 3 -13.02 -4.58 -13.04
N ALA A 4 -11.79 -5.00 -13.34
CA ALA A 4 -10.96 -5.65 -12.36
C ALA A 4 -10.75 -4.65 -11.22
N ARG A 5 -11.38 -4.88 -10.07
CA ARG A 5 -11.06 -4.13 -8.86
C ARG A 5 -9.69 -4.61 -8.41
N VAL A 6 -8.65 -3.88 -8.79
CA VAL A 6 -7.31 -4.09 -8.27
C VAL A 6 -7.33 -3.71 -6.79
N GLN A 7 -6.77 -4.57 -5.94
CA GLN A 7 -6.66 -4.28 -4.52
C GLN A 7 -5.85 -2.99 -4.35
N THR A 8 -6.45 -2.02 -3.66
CA THR A 8 -5.89 -0.67 -3.49
C THR A 8 -5.81 -0.39 -2.00
N TYR A 9 -4.69 0.19 -1.57
CA TYR A 9 -4.45 0.55 -0.18
C TYR A 9 -4.06 2.03 -0.10
N HIS A 10 -4.68 2.76 0.83
CA HIS A 10 -4.28 4.12 1.17
C HIS A 10 -3.43 4.08 2.44
N ILE A 11 -2.14 4.40 2.31
CA ILE A 11 -1.21 4.51 3.43
C ILE A 11 -0.82 5.97 3.68
N ALA A 12 -0.59 6.35 4.93
CA ALA A 12 -0.18 7.71 5.27
C ALA A 12 1.34 7.91 5.16
N ASP A 13 2.09 6.84 5.38
CA ASP A 13 3.55 6.82 5.48
C ASP A 13 4.08 5.39 5.17
N PRO A 14 5.40 5.21 5.01
CA PRO A 14 5.99 3.91 4.71
C PRO A 14 5.89 2.89 5.85
N GLU A 15 5.75 3.32 7.11
CA GLU A 15 5.61 2.43 8.27
C GLU A 15 4.29 1.64 8.26
N CYS A 16 3.37 2.01 7.38
CA CYS A 16 2.18 1.25 7.06
C CYS A 16 2.47 -0.08 6.34
N LEU A 17 3.61 -0.19 5.64
CA LEU A 17 4.08 -1.43 5.03
C LEU A 17 4.74 -2.30 6.10
N VAL A 18 3.93 -3.00 6.90
CA VAL A 18 4.39 -3.71 8.11
C VAL A 18 5.29 -4.90 7.76
N SER A 19 4.87 -5.71 6.79
CA SER A 19 5.62 -6.89 6.35
C SER A 19 5.16 -7.33 4.95
N PRO A 20 5.80 -8.32 4.31
CA PRO A 20 5.30 -8.90 3.06
C PRO A 20 3.89 -9.50 3.18
N THR A 21 3.46 -9.82 4.39
CA THR A 21 2.14 -10.41 4.65
C THR A 21 1.16 -9.44 5.29
N GLU A 22 1.60 -8.30 5.85
CA GLU A 22 0.73 -7.38 6.58
C GLU A 22 0.90 -5.92 6.13
N ILE A 23 -0.24 -5.23 5.95
CA ILE A 23 -0.29 -3.80 5.65
C ILE A 23 -1.32 -3.10 6.52
N ARG A 24 -0.92 -1.97 7.09
CA ARG A 24 -1.83 -1.03 7.77
C ARG A 24 -2.30 0.00 6.76
N HIS A 25 -3.60 0.26 6.68
CA HIS A 25 -4.12 1.21 5.70
C HIS A 25 -5.42 1.87 6.18
N ARG A 26 -5.76 2.99 5.55
CA ARG A 26 -7.06 3.63 5.74
C ARG A 26 -8.12 2.89 4.91
N PRO A 27 -9.35 2.71 5.45
CA PRO A 27 -10.46 2.16 4.69
C PRO A 27 -10.79 3.04 3.48
N ILE A 28 -10.90 2.44 2.29
CA ILE A 28 -11.33 3.15 1.08
C ILE A 28 -12.84 3.37 1.14
N GLY A 29 -13.28 4.61 0.96
CA GLY A 29 -14.71 4.99 0.96
C GLY A 29 -15.17 5.77 2.19
N ALA A 30 -14.33 5.89 3.23
CA ALA A 30 -14.56 6.86 4.29
C ALA A 30 -14.25 8.29 3.78
N PRO A 31 -15.02 9.32 4.16
CA PRO A 31 -14.68 10.70 3.84
C PRO A 31 -13.26 11.04 4.28
N SER A 32 -12.49 11.77 3.47
CA SER A 32 -11.11 12.16 3.82
C SER A 32 -11.00 13.01 5.09
N THR A 33 -12.13 13.53 5.59
CA THR A 33 -12.26 14.28 6.84
C THR A 33 -12.62 13.41 8.05
N ALA A 34 -12.97 12.14 7.85
CA ALA A 34 -13.18 11.22 8.95
C ALA A 34 -11.81 10.83 9.52
N ASN A 35 -11.68 10.89 10.86
CA ASN A 35 -10.61 10.21 11.58
C ASN A 35 -10.84 8.69 11.48
N ALA A 36 -10.72 8.15 10.27
CA ALA A 36 -10.84 6.73 10.01
C ALA A 36 -9.60 6.04 10.58
N ARG A 37 -9.81 5.24 11.62
CA ARG A 37 -8.75 4.42 12.22
C ARG A 37 -8.20 3.49 11.15
N GLU A 38 -6.88 3.38 11.07
CA GLU A 38 -6.25 2.43 10.16
C GLU A 38 -6.62 1.00 10.56
N THR A 39 -6.72 0.15 9.55
CA THR A 39 -6.98 -1.27 9.68
C THR A 39 -5.80 -2.06 9.17
N LEU A 40 -5.60 -3.26 9.71
CA LEU A 40 -4.54 -4.18 9.30
C LEU A 40 -5.14 -5.23 8.36
N SER A 41 -4.55 -5.39 7.18
CA SER A 41 -4.88 -6.45 6.23
C SER A 41 -3.73 -7.44 6.13
N SER A 42 -4.05 -8.73 6.19
CA SER A 42 -3.11 -9.82 5.88
C SER A 42 -3.13 -10.17 4.38
N ASP A 43 -2.11 -10.90 3.92
CA ASP A 43 -1.96 -11.45 2.56
C ASP A 43 -2.11 -10.39 1.45
N TRP A 44 -1.68 -9.16 1.76
CA TRP A 44 -1.89 -8.00 0.89
C TRP A 44 -0.96 -7.96 -0.32
N LEU A 45 0.23 -8.56 -0.20
CA LEU A 45 1.22 -8.62 -1.27
C LEU A 45 1.30 -10.06 -1.82
N PRO A 46 0.79 -10.30 -3.04
CA PRO A 46 0.87 -11.61 -3.68
C PRO A 46 2.32 -12.05 -3.89
N GLN A 47 2.56 -13.36 -3.81
CA GLN A 47 3.86 -13.95 -4.12
C GLN A 47 4.09 -14.07 -5.63
N GLY A 48 5.35 -14.07 -6.05
CA GLY A 48 5.76 -14.20 -7.45
C GLY A 48 5.69 -12.90 -8.25
N ARG A 49 5.70 -13.03 -9.59
CA ARG A 49 5.81 -11.87 -10.48
C ARG A 49 4.53 -11.03 -10.48
N LEU A 50 4.60 -9.85 -9.91
CA LEU A 50 3.50 -8.90 -9.81
C LEU A 50 3.84 -7.52 -10.41
N ARG A 51 2.83 -6.67 -10.55
CA ARG A 51 2.98 -5.25 -10.93
C ARG A 51 2.23 -4.42 -9.91
N VAL A 52 2.93 -3.49 -9.25
CA VAL A 52 2.33 -2.54 -8.32
C VAL A 52 2.15 -1.20 -9.01
N GLY A 53 0.95 -0.64 -8.94
CA GLY A 53 0.71 0.77 -9.28
C GLY A 53 0.84 1.64 -8.04
N LEU A 54 1.71 2.65 -8.07
CA LEU A 54 1.89 3.60 -6.98
C LEU A 54 1.45 5.00 -7.44
N THR A 55 0.66 5.66 -6.62
CA THR A 55 0.29 7.07 -6.79
C THR A 55 0.44 7.79 -5.45
N ALA A 56 0.82 9.05 -5.50
CA ALA A 56 0.98 9.90 -4.32
C ALA A 56 0.22 11.21 -4.51
N GLY A 57 -0.25 11.80 -3.40
CA GLY A 57 -0.90 13.10 -3.44
C GLY A 57 0.11 14.20 -3.80
N ALA A 58 -0.38 15.35 -4.28
CA ALA A 58 0.48 16.48 -4.66
C ALA A 58 1.37 17.00 -3.53
N SER A 59 0.99 16.73 -2.27
CA SER A 59 1.73 17.13 -1.07
C SER A 59 2.65 16.06 -0.50
N THR A 60 2.74 14.88 -1.12
CA THR A 60 3.61 13.80 -0.66
C THR A 60 5.04 14.01 -1.17
N PRO A 61 6.04 14.18 -0.30
CA PRO A 61 7.42 14.38 -0.72
C PRO A 61 8.02 13.17 -1.47
N ASN A 62 8.91 13.42 -2.43
CA ASN A 62 9.52 12.36 -3.25
C ASN A 62 10.32 11.32 -2.45
N ASN A 63 10.95 11.71 -1.33
CA ASN A 63 11.67 10.77 -0.48
C ASN A 63 10.75 9.73 0.15
N ILE A 64 9.51 10.11 0.50
CA ILE A 64 8.51 9.17 1.03
C ILE A 64 8.10 8.16 -0.04
N VAL A 65 7.91 8.62 -1.28
CA VAL A 65 7.63 7.74 -2.42
C VAL A 65 8.79 6.77 -2.66
N GLY A 66 10.03 7.26 -2.59
CA GLY A 66 11.23 6.43 -2.71
C GLY A 66 11.31 5.34 -1.65
N GLN A 67 11.06 5.68 -0.38
CA GLN A 67 11.04 4.71 0.72
C GLN A 67 9.97 3.62 0.50
N VAL A 68 8.77 4.00 0.03
CA VAL A 68 7.72 3.02 -0.30
C VAL A 68 8.19 2.04 -1.39
N ILE A 69 8.85 2.54 -2.44
CA ILE A 69 9.38 1.70 -3.52
C ILE A 69 10.47 0.76 -2.98
N GLU A 70 11.42 1.27 -2.19
CA GLU A 70 12.48 0.46 -1.59
C GLU A 70 11.93 -0.64 -0.68
N THR A 71 10.93 -0.35 0.14
CA THR A 71 10.27 -1.35 0.99
C THR A 71 9.53 -2.40 0.16
N LEU A 72 8.82 -2.00 -0.90
CA LEU A 72 8.13 -2.94 -1.80
C LEU A 72 9.10 -3.89 -2.49
N GLU A 73 10.23 -3.39 -2.99
CA GLU A 73 11.29 -4.21 -3.60
C GLU A 73 11.85 -5.21 -2.58
N GLN A 74 12.13 -4.78 -1.35
CA GLN A 74 12.59 -5.67 -0.28
C GLN A 74 11.56 -6.76 0.05
N PHE A 75 10.27 -6.43 0.10
CA PHE A 75 9.23 -7.43 0.38
C PHE A 75 9.04 -8.42 -0.77
N ALA A 76 9.10 -7.94 -2.01
CA ALA A 76 9.04 -8.79 -3.19
C ALA A 76 10.23 -9.75 -3.29
N ALA A 77 11.42 -9.32 -2.88
CA ALA A 77 12.63 -10.15 -2.87
C ALA A 77 12.61 -11.26 -1.80
N GLN A 78 11.85 -11.09 -0.71
CA GLN A 78 11.73 -12.08 0.38
C GLN A 78 10.73 -13.20 0.07
N GLY A 79 9.86 -13.01 -0.94
CA GLY A 79 8.79 -13.93 -1.32
C GLY A 79 9.07 -14.75 -2.59
N SER A 80 10.35 -14.90 -2.98
CA SER A 80 10.77 -15.66 -4.16
C SER A 80 11.61 -16.89 -3.80
#